data_AF-A0A0U2Z6L7-F1
#
_entry.id   AF-A0A0U2Z6L7-F1
#
_cell.length_a   1.000
_cell.length_b   1.000
_cell.length_c   1.000
_cell.angle_alpha   90.00
_cell.angle_beta   90.00
_cell.angle_gamma   90.00
#
_symmetry.space_group_name_H-M   'P 1'
#
loop_
_entity.id
_entity.type
_entity.pdbx_description
1 polymer ?
#
loop_
_entity_poly.entity_id
_entity_poly.type
_entity_poly.pdbx_seq_one_letter_code
_entity_poly.pdbx_strand_id
1 'polypeptide(L)'
;MSVTKLCRMGSVLGITLLLSFTAKATLISADFRTEANLPDYRNGLPLIYETLGQSIGAGAELNNTHFVQNPDNWSGGVVWMDFDAATNILTLDSQDLLDFQIFDAWISNIVFSQPGQSITGISLLSDDLTDVGVVPGLSFTADSLHISYDSMPDIFNFTGGSATFQIELGETDVVAVPEPLPLTLLGLGLVGLVLTRRKQTAN
;
A
#
# COMPACT_ATOMS: atom_id res chain seq x y z
N MET A 1 54.10 58.66 -0.42
CA MET A 1 53.15 58.14 0.59
C MET A 1 51.81 57.98 -0.13
N SER A 2 51.05 56.89 -0.10
CA SER A 2 51.11 55.61 0.61
C SER A 2 50.11 54.67 -0.09
N VAL A 3 50.55 53.45 -0.39
CA VAL A 3 49.87 52.15 -0.20
C VAL A 3 48.49 51.85 -0.82
N THR A 4 48.52 50.80 -1.65
CA THR A 4 47.52 49.80 -2.09
C THR A 4 46.35 49.46 -1.14
N LYS A 5 45.19 49.09 -1.71
CA LYS A 5 44.44 47.90 -1.22
C LYS A 5 43.51 47.28 -2.27
N LEU A 6 43.92 46.10 -2.70
CA LEU A 6 43.14 45.02 -3.31
C LEU A 6 42.41 44.26 -2.18
N CYS A 7 41.11 43.99 -2.31
CA CYS A 7 40.40 42.96 -1.53
C CYS A 7 39.10 42.61 -2.27
N ARG A 8 39.11 41.53 -3.06
CA ARG A 8 38.69 40.15 -2.72
C ARG A 8 37.17 39.92 -2.79
N MET A 9 36.79 39.19 -3.83
CA MET A 9 35.88 38.03 -3.86
C MET A 9 34.93 37.86 -2.67
N GLY A 10 33.64 37.96 -2.93
CA GLY A 10 32.59 37.29 -2.17
C GLY A 10 31.86 36.32 -3.10
N SER A 11 32.39 35.10 -3.23
CA SER A 11 31.69 33.99 -3.86
C SER A 11 30.46 33.67 -3.02
N VAL A 12 29.26 33.94 -3.55
CA VAL A 12 28.01 33.46 -2.95
C VAL A 12 27.92 31.97 -3.24
N LEU A 13 28.44 31.16 -2.32
CA LEU A 13 28.25 29.72 -2.33
C LEU A 13 26.82 29.44 -1.86
N GLY A 14 25.89 29.30 -2.82
CA GLY A 14 24.54 28.83 -2.55
C GLY A 14 24.59 27.36 -2.17
N ILE A 15 24.47 27.06 -0.87
CA ILE A 15 24.23 25.70 -0.39
C ILE A 15 22.76 25.39 -0.65
N THR A 16 22.47 24.70 -1.75
CA THR A 16 21.16 24.10 -1.99
C THR A 16 21.04 22.91 -1.05
N LEU A 17 20.33 23.09 0.06
CA LEU A 17 19.99 22.01 0.98
C LEU A 17 19.03 21.06 0.24
N LEU A 18 19.56 19.99 -0.34
CA LEU A 18 18.77 18.87 -0.84
C LEU A 18 18.16 18.19 0.39
N LEU A 19 16.95 18.62 0.76
CA LEU A 19 16.09 17.87 1.66
C LEU A 19 15.73 16.59 0.92
N SER A 20 16.42 15.50 1.26
CA SER A 20 15.98 14.16 0.88
C SER A 20 14.67 13.89 1.61
N PHE A 21 13.55 14.14 0.94
CA PHE A 21 12.26 13.65 1.41
C PHE A 21 12.29 12.13 1.26
N THR A 22 12.47 11.42 2.37
CA THR A 22 12.17 9.99 2.42
C THR A 22 10.67 9.88 2.25
N ALA A 23 10.22 9.62 1.02
CA ALA A 23 8.82 9.36 0.77
C ALA A 23 8.47 8.08 1.54
N LYS A 24 7.53 8.17 2.48
CA LYS A 24 7.06 7.00 3.20
C LYS A 24 6.41 6.03 2.21
N ALA A 25 6.61 4.74 2.41
CA ALA A 25 5.83 3.72 1.72
C ALA A 25 4.35 3.92 2.06
N THR A 26 3.54 4.00 1.03
CA THR A 26 2.10 4.12 1.15
C THR A 26 1.42 3.31 0.06
N LEU A 27 0.25 2.81 0.41
CA LEU A 27 -0.71 2.21 -0.49
C LEU A 27 -1.43 3.34 -1.27
N ILE A 28 -1.60 3.20 -2.58
CA ILE A 28 -2.31 4.18 -3.43
C ILE A 28 -3.67 3.66 -3.86
N SER A 29 -3.76 2.39 -4.23
CA SER A 29 -5.02 1.75 -4.59
C SER A 29 -4.97 0.24 -4.38
N ALA A 30 -6.14 -0.37 -4.20
CA ALA A 30 -6.29 -1.82 -4.12
C ALA A 30 -7.71 -2.24 -4.48
N ASP A 31 -7.90 -3.54 -4.62
CA ASP A 31 -9.22 -4.16 -4.57
C ASP A 31 -9.55 -4.49 -3.11
N PHE A 32 -10.79 -4.24 -2.71
CA PHE A 32 -11.29 -4.54 -1.37
C PHE A 32 -12.49 -5.45 -1.49
N ARG A 33 -12.58 -6.45 -0.63
CA ARG A 33 -13.68 -7.42 -0.64
C ARG A 33 -13.98 -7.95 0.75
N THR A 34 -15.25 -8.07 1.07
CA THR A 34 -15.71 -8.77 2.27
C THR A 34 -16.66 -9.90 1.90
N GLU A 35 -16.56 -11.02 2.61
CA GLU A 35 -17.47 -12.15 2.51
C GLU A 35 -18.03 -12.49 3.89
N ALA A 36 -19.35 -12.57 4.04
CA ALA A 36 -20.00 -13.02 5.27
C ALA A 36 -20.88 -14.25 4.98
N ASN A 37 -20.78 -15.30 5.79
CA ASN A 37 -21.42 -16.58 5.49
C ASN A 37 -21.86 -17.38 6.72
N LEU A 38 -22.87 -18.24 6.51
CA LEU A 38 -23.44 -19.20 7.44
C LEU A 38 -23.58 -20.57 6.74
N PRO A 39 -22.46 -21.24 6.38
CA PRO A 39 -22.45 -22.47 5.60
C PRO A 39 -23.30 -23.61 6.15
N ASP A 40 -23.48 -23.72 7.47
CA ASP A 40 -24.28 -24.79 8.07
C ASP A 40 -25.80 -24.53 8.06
N TYR A 41 -26.23 -23.31 7.68
CA TYR A 41 -27.63 -22.89 7.79
C TYR A 41 -28.35 -22.75 6.45
N ARG A 42 -27.63 -22.61 5.32
CA ARG A 42 -28.21 -22.53 3.96
C ARG A 42 -27.33 -23.22 2.92
N ASN A 43 -27.27 -22.70 1.69
CA ASN A 43 -26.48 -23.28 0.60
C ASN A 43 -24.98 -22.98 0.77
N GLY A 44 -24.63 -22.13 1.75
CA GLY A 44 -23.27 -21.75 2.11
C GLY A 44 -22.64 -20.81 1.11
N LEU A 45 -23.45 -20.01 0.42
CA LEU A 45 -22.95 -18.98 -0.48
C LEU A 45 -22.84 -17.64 0.26
N PRO A 46 -21.68 -16.96 0.21
CA PRO A 46 -21.45 -15.75 0.98
C PRO A 46 -22.21 -14.54 0.41
N LEU A 47 -22.58 -13.64 1.33
CA LEU A 47 -22.85 -12.24 1.01
C LEU A 47 -21.52 -11.55 0.71
N ILE A 48 -21.47 -10.81 -0.40
CA ILE A 48 -20.24 -10.16 -0.87
C ILE A 48 -20.45 -8.67 -1.13
N TYR A 49 -19.50 -7.89 -0.64
CA TYR A 49 -19.23 -6.52 -1.06
C TYR A 49 -17.84 -6.45 -1.68
N GLU A 50 -17.67 -5.67 -2.74
CA GLU A 50 -16.40 -5.55 -3.46
C GLU A 50 -16.26 -4.21 -4.18
N THR A 51 -15.07 -3.64 -4.13
CA THR A 51 -14.65 -2.55 -5.01
C THR A 51 -13.29 -2.88 -5.63
N LEU A 52 -13.10 -2.49 -6.89
CA LEU A 52 -11.90 -2.81 -7.68
C LEU A 52 -11.13 -1.55 -8.03
N GLY A 53 -9.81 -1.57 -7.88
CA GLY A 53 -8.92 -0.44 -8.15
C GLY A 53 -9.26 0.80 -7.33
N GLN A 54 -9.82 0.60 -6.13
CA GLN A 54 -10.25 1.67 -5.24
C GLN A 54 -9.04 2.47 -4.80
N SER A 55 -9.07 3.79 -5.05
CA SER A 55 -8.04 4.70 -4.57
C SER A 55 -8.17 4.89 -3.07
N ILE A 56 -7.03 4.88 -2.37
CA ILE A 56 -6.98 5.17 -0.93
C ILE A 56 -7.23 6.66 -0.72
N GLY A 57 -8.15 6.98 0.19
CA GLY A 57 -8.66 8.34 0.29
C GLY A 57 -9.28 8.70 1.62
N ALA A 58 -10.26 9.60 1.55
CA ALA A 58 -11.02 10.03 2.72
C ALA A 58 -12.28 9.17 2.84
N GLY A 59 -12.40 8.48 3.98
CA GLY A 59 -13.52 7.59 4.29
C GLY A 59 -13.33 6.19 3.71
N ALA A 60 -14.24 5.29 4.08
CA ALA A 60 -14.11 3.86 3.81
C ALA A 60 -14.00 3.53 2.31
N GLU A 61 -12.92 2.83 1.95
CA GLU A 61 -12.70 2.25 0.63
C GLU A 61 -13.76 1.22 0.27
N LEU A 62 -14.25 0.43 1.24
CA LEU A 62 -15.36 -0.49 1.04
C LEU A 62 -16.51 -0.19 2.01
N ASN A 63 -17.74 -0.10 1.49
CA ASN A 63 -18.94 0.16 2.27
C ASN A 63 -20.19 -0.47 1.62
N ASN A 64 -21.37 -0.22 2.18
CA ASN A 64 -22.62 -0.83 1.73
C ASN A 64 -23.05 -0.49 0.29
N THR A 65 -22.49 0.55 -0.32
CA THR A 65 -22.76 0.89 -1.72
C THR A 65 -22.05 -0.04 -2.71
N HIS A 66 -21.06 -0.81 -2.25
CA HIS A 66 -20.25 -1.75 -3.03
C HIS A 66 -20.84 -3.18 -3.02
N PHE A 67 -22.16 -3.30 -2.95
CA PHE A 67 -22.85 -4.59 -2.95
C PHE A 67 -22.65 -5.35 -4.27
N VAL A 68 -22.28 -6.63 -4.18
CA VAL A 68 -22.14 -7.51 -5.36
C VAL A 68 -23.24 -8.56 -5.39
N GLN A 69 -23.33 -9.39 -4.34
CA GLN A 69 -24.27 -10.51 -4.32
C GLN A 69 -24.64 -10.95 -2.91
N ASN A 70 -25.85 -11.51 -2.77
CA ASN A 70 -26.35 -12.15 -1.57
C ASN A 70 -27.23 -13.36 -1.95
N PRO A 71 -26.63 -14.46 -2.43
CA PRO A 71 -27.40 -15.56 -3.02
C PRO A 71 -28.36 -16.21 -2.02
N ASP A 72 -27.96 -16.26 -0.75
CA ASP A 72 -28.71 -16.86 0.34
C ASP A 72 -29.62 -15.85 1.07
N ASN A 73 -29.75 -14.60 0.58
CA ASN A 73 -30.61 -13.54 1.14
C ASN A 73 -30.42 -13.31 2.65
N TRP A 74 -29.16 -13.24 3.08
CA TRP A 74 -28.78 -12.84 4.43
C TRP A 74 -29.24 -11.42 4.75
N SER A 75 -29.57 -11.17 6.00
CA SER A 75 -29.70 -9.79 6.51
C SER A 75 -28.35 -9.39 7.12
N GLY A 76 -27.96 -8.12 6.99
CA GLY A 76 -26.68 -7.57 7.52
C GLY A 76 -25.44 -8.17 6.86
N GLY A 77 -24.38 -8.41 7.65
CA GLY A 77 -23.05 -8.76 7.15
C GLY A 77 -22.33 -7.59 6.49
N VAL A 78 -22.68 -6.37 6.86
CA VAL A 78 -22.09 -5.14 6.33
C VAL A 78 -20.93 -4.74 7.24
N VAL A 79 -19.72 -4.87 6.73
CA VAL A 79 -18.50 -4.39 7.39
C VAL A 79 -17.79 -3.43 6.44
N TRP A 80 -17.56 -2.20 6.89
CA TRP A 80 -16.83 -1.21 6.11
C TRP A 80 -15.32 -1.43 6.28
N MET A 81 -14.55 -1.20 5.21
CA MET A 81 -13.10 -1.23 5.25
C MET A 81 -12.57 0.17 4.98
N ASP A 82 -11.76 0.69 5.91
CA ASP A 82 -11.12 2.01 5.83
C ASP A 82 -9.62 1.86 6.09
N PHE A 83 -8.79 2.23 5.12
CA PHE A 83 -7.34 2.16 5.22
C PHE A 83 -6.72 3.56 5.32
N ASP A 84 -6.16 3.87 6.48
CA ASP A 84 -5.45 5.12 6.69
C ASP A 84 -3.99 5.03 6.20
N ALA A 85 -3.73 5.60 5.02
CA ALA A 85 -2.38 5.70 4.43
C ALA A 85 -1.34 6.42 5.30
N ALA A 86 -1.73 7.27 6.26
CA ALA A 86 -0.78 7.97 7.12
C ALA A 86 -0.23 7.07 8.23
N THR A 87 -1.04 6.13 8.71
CA THR A 87 -0.71 5.22 9.82
C THR A 87 -0.53 3.77 9.39
N ASN A 88 -0.92 3.43 8.16
CA ASN A 88 -1.05 2.07 7.64
C ASN A 88 -1.96 1.20 8.51
N ILE A 89 -3.03 1.78 9.05
CA ILE A 89 -4.03 1.05 9.84
C ILE A 89 -5.22 0.74 8.94
N LEU A 90 -5.58 -0.54 8.86
CA LEU A 90 -6.84 -0.98 8.31
C LEU A 90 -7.87 -1.09 9.44
N THR A 91 -9.02 -0.46 9.25
CA THR A 91 -10.18 -0.57 10.13
C THR A 91 -11.26 -1.38 9.45
N LEU A 92 -11.76 -2.40 10.14
CA LEU A 92 -12.98 -3.13 9.80
C LEU A 92 -14.08 -2.64 10.76
N ASP A 93 -15.12 -2.00 10.23
CA ASP A 93 -16.17 -1.36 11.03
C ASP A 93 -17.54 -1.98 10.74
N SER A 94 -18.06 -2.78 11.68
CA SER A 94 -19.34 -3.45 11.51
C SER A 94 -20.50 -2.45 11.60
N GLN A 95 -21.46 -2.58 10.68
CA GLN A 95 -22.65 -1.72 10.64
C GLN A 95 -23.90 -2.42 11.18
N ASP A 96 -23.78 -3.64 11.69
CA ASP A 96 -24.89 -4.41 12.21
C ASP A 96 -24.47 -5.37 13.36
N LEU A 97 -25.47 -6.06 13.90
CA LEU A 97 -25.37 -6.93 15.08
C LEU A 97 -25.74 -8.38 14.74
N LEU A 98 -25.57 -8.81 13.49
CA LEU A 98 -26.06 -10.09 13.01
C LEU A 98 -25.01 -11.19 13.09
N ASP A 99 -25.52 -12.43 13.06
CA ASP A 99 -24.76 -13.65 13.28
C ASP A 99 -24.21 -14.24 11.98
N PHE A 100 -22.96 -14.68 12.04
CA PHE A 100 -22.26 -15.38 10.97
C PHE A 100 -21.37 -16.50 11.55
N GLN A 101 -20.93 -17.43 10.70
CA GLN A 101 -19.94 -18.44 11.08
C GLN A 101 -18.57 -18.09 10.49
N ILE A 102 -18.58 -17.47 9.31
CA ILE A 102 -17.37 -17.05 8.59
C ILE A 102 -17.53 -15.59 8.20
N PHE A 103 -16.49 -14.82 8.44
CA PHE A 103 -16.28 -13.51 7.83
C PHE A 103 -14.86 -13.36 7.32
N ASP A 104 -14.71 -13.02 6.04
CA ASP A 104 -13.42 -12.80 5.40
C ASP A 104 -13.33 -11.36 4.88
N ALA A 105 -12.19 -10.72 5.12
CA ALA A 105 -11.85 -9.42 4.55
C ALA A 105 -10.54 -9.54 3.75
N TRP A 106 -10.59 -9.11 2.49
CA TRP A 106 -9.49 -9.19 1.54
C TRP A 106 -9.11 -7.81 1.05
N ILE A 107 -7.80 -7.57 0.96
CA ILE A 107 -7.25 -6.48 0.14
C ILE A 107 -6.30 -7.14 -0.85
N SER A 108 -6.50 -6.92 -2.15
CA SER A 108 -5.70 -7.54 -3.21
C SER A 108 -5.30 -6.55 -4.29
N ASN A 109 -4.37 -6.96 -5.15
CA ASN A 109 -3.88 -6.15 -6.27
C ASN A 109 -3.39 -4.76 -5.80
N ILE A 110 -2.68 -4.74 -4.69
CA ILE A 110 -2.22 -3.52 -4.05
C ILE A 110 -1.20 -2.81 -4.93
N VAL A 111 -1.43 -1.51 -5.16
CA VAL A 111 -0.49 -0.61 -5.84
C VAL A 111 0.16 0.30 -4.82
N PHE A 112 1.48 0.21 -4.73
CA PHE A 112 2.29 1.05 -3.86
C PHE A 112 2.77 2.32 -4.54
N SER A 113 3.10 3.32 -3.72
CA SER A 113 3.60 4.61 -4.21
C SER A 113 4.98 4.57 -4.84
N GLN A 114 5.81 3.59 -4.48
CA GLN A 114 7.16 3.47 -5.01
C GLN A 114 7.43 2.02 -5.46
N PRO A 115 8.25 1.84 -6.50
CA PRO A 115 8.70 0.52 -6.91
C PRO A 115 9.44 -0.20 -5.77
N GLY A 116 9.24 -1.52 -5.65
CA GLY A 116 9.92 -2.35 -4.66
C GLY A 116 9.27 -2.41 -3.28
N GLN A 117 8.24 -1.59 -3.05
CA GLN A 117 7.44 -1.64 -1.82
C GLN A 117 6.54 -2.87 -1.79
N SER A 118 6.35 -3.40 -0.58
CA SER A 118 5.54 -4.59 -0.32
C SER A 118 5.04 -4.61 1.12
N ILE A 119 4.02 -5.44 1.39
CA ILE A 119 3.64 -5.80 2.76
C ILE A 119 4.70 -6.73 3.35
N THR A 120 5.19 -6.40 4.54
CA THR A 120 6.15 -7.20 5.29
C THR A 120 5.55 -7.82 6.56
N GLY A 121 4.37 -7.36 6.97
CA GLY A 121 3.72 -7.82 8.18
C GLY A 121 2.31 -7.29 8.33
N ILE A 122 1.52 -7.98 9.16
CA ILE A 122 0.22 -7.55 9.63
C ILE A 122 0.10 -7.94 11.10
N SER A 123 -0.45 -7.05 11.92
CA SER A 123 -0.73 -7.35 13.33
C SER A 123 -2.06 -6.75 13.78
N LEU A 124 -2.75 -7.46 14.68
CA LEU A 124 -3.97 -6.99 15.31
C LEU A 124 -3.63 -5.95 16.38
N LEU A 125 -4.29 -4.80 16.34
CA LEU A 125 -4.15 -3.73 17.34
C LEU A 125 -5.28 -3.76 18.38
N SER A 126 -6.52 -3.86 17.90
CA SER A 126 -7.72 -3.98 18.72
C SER A 126 -8.78 -4.78 18.00
N ASP A 127 -9.57 -5.55 18.75
CA ASP A 127 -10.68 -6.31 18.19
C ASP A 127 -11.89 -6.19 19.09
N ASP A 128 -12.89 -5.48 18.59
CA ASP A 128 -14.26 -5.45 19.10
C ASP A 128 -15.22 -5.71 17.94
N LEU A 129 -14.83 -6.51 16.94
CA LEU A 129 -15.68 -6.79 15.78
C LEU A 129 -16.70 -7.89 16.08
N THR A 130 -16.33 -8.87 16.92
CA THR A 130 -17.16 -10.04 17.25
C THR A 130 -17.40 -10.20 18.75
N ASP A 131 -18.56 -10.72 19.14
CA ASP A 131 -18.99 -10.82 20.55
C ASP A 131 -18.31 -11.95 21.34
N VAL A 132 -17.97 -13.05 20.68
CA VAL A 132 -17.37 -14.24 21.30
C VAL A 132 -15.84 -14.27 21.21
N GLY A 133 -15.21 -13.16 20.81
CA GLY A 133 -13.75 -13.05 20.76
C GLY A 133 -13.11 -14.05 19.80
N VAL A 134 -13.71 -14.23 18.62
CA VAL A 134 -13.13 -15.05 17.55
C VAL A 134 -11.77 -14.47 17.18
N VAL A 135 -10.70 -15.26 17.33
CA VAL A 135 -9.35 -14.78 17.01
C VAL A 135 -9.21 -14.69 15.49
N PRO A 136 -8.88 -13.51 14.93
CA PRO A 136 -8.72 -13.38 13.48
C PRO A 136 -7.47 -14.13 13.01
N GLY A 137 -7.64 -14.95 11.97
CA GLY A 137 -6.55 -15.48 11.15
C GLY A 137 -6.01 -14.38 10.24
N LEU A 138 -4.69 -14.20 10.21
CA LEU A 138 -4.02 -13.18 9.40
C LEU A 138 -3.07 -13.82 8.41
N SER A 139 -3.17 -13.45 7.14
CA SER A 139 -2.20 -13.85 6.11
C SER A 139 -1.96 -12.72 5.11
N PHE A 140 -0.79 -12.74 4.46
CA PHE A 140 -0.42 -11.71 3.50
C PHE A 140 0.59 -12.23 2.47
N THR A 141 0.60 -11.58 1.30
CA THR A 141 1.66 -11.64 0.27
C THR A 141 2.33 -10.26 0.17
N ALA A 142 3.18 -10.05 -0.82
CA ALA A 142 3.77 -8.74 -1.07
C ALA A 142 2.71 -7.66 -1.41
N ASP A 143 1.58 -8.06 -1.98
CA ASP A 143 0.58 -7.19 -2.63
C ASP A 143 -0.87 -7.57 -2.31
N SER A 144 -1.09 -8.39 -1.28
CA SER A 144 -2.41 -8.75 -0.77
C SER A 144 -2.38 -9.12 0.70
N LEU A 145 -3.52 -9.02 1.37
CA LEU A 145 -3.74 -9.54 2.71
C LEU A 145 -5.14 -10.10 2.86
N HIS A 146 -5.29 -10.95 3.87
CA HIS A 146 -6.53 -11.63 4.22
C HIS A 146 -6.66 -11.72 5.73
N ILE A 147 -7.84 -11.34 6.22
CA ILE A 147 -8.25 -11.44 7.60
C ILE A 147 -9.48 -12.35 7.64
N SER A 148 -9.40 -13.45 8.37
CA SER A 148 -10.49 -14.44 8.46
C SER A 148 -10.97 -14.61 9.90
N TYR A 149 -12.27 -14.50 10.11
CA TYR A 149 -12.95 -14.92 11.33
C TYR A 149 -13.72 -16.19 11.01
N ASP A 150 -13.35 -17.29 11.65
CA ASP A 150 -13.99 -18.60 11.47
C ASP A 150 -14.34 -19.16 12.85
N SER A 151 -15.64 -19.25 13.13
CA SER A 151 -16.18 -19.84 14.36
C SER A 151 -16.78 -21.22 14.13
N MET A 152 -16.66 -21.80 12.93
CA MET A 152 -17.33 -23.06 12.62
C MET A 152 -16.97 -24.18 13.62
N PRO A 153 -17.94 -24.99 14.06
CA PRO A 153 -19.36 -25.01 13.63
C PRO A 153 -20.27 -24.01 14.37
N ASP A 154 -19.73 -23.25 15.32
CA ASP A 154 -20.48 -22.27 16.08
C ASP A 154 -20.67 -20.96 15.29
N ILE A 155 -21.51 -20.05 15.83
CA ILE A 155 -21.73 -18.71 15.29
C ILE A 155 -21.05 -17.66 16.18
N PHE A 156 -20.67 -16.53 15.58
CA PHE A 156 -20.38 -15.29 16.28
C PHE A 156 -21.40 -14.22 15.85
N ASN A 157 -21.65 -13.23 16.71
CA ASN A 157 -22.36 -12.02 16.30
C ASN A 157 -21.35 -10.91 16.02
N PHE A 158 -21.61 -10.11 14.99
CA PHE A 158 -21.04 -8.78 14.96
C PHE A 158 -21.54 -7.94 16.14
N THR A 159 -20.71 -7.00 16.58
CA THR A 159 -20.98 -6.14 17.75
C THR A 159 -21.43 -4.73 17.37
N GLY A 160 -21.37 -4.37 16.08
CA GLY A 160 -21.45 -2.98 15.61
C GLY A 160 -20.23 -2.14 16.00
N GLY A 161 -19.18 -2.79 16.50
CA GLY A 161 -17.87 -2.21 16.79
C GLY A 161 -16.89 -2.45 15.65
N SER A 162 -15.61 -2.30 15.97
CA SER A 162 -14.53 -2.30 14.97
C SER A 162 -13.32 -3.14 15.38
N ALA A 163 -12.63 -3.71 14.39
CA ALA A 163 -11.28 -4.24 14.55
C ALA A 163 -10.27 -3.39 13.77
N THR A 164 -9.08 -3.20 14.33
CA THR A 164 -8.00 -2.44 13.70
C THR A 164 -6.73 -3.27 13.57
N PHE A 165 -6.07 -3.12 12.42
CA PHE A 165 -4.89 -3.90 12.05
C PHE A 165 -3.78 -2.97 11.57
N GLN A 166 -2.60 -3.12 12.15
CA GLN A 166 -1.39 -2.45 11.66
C GLN A 166 -0.84 -3.26 10.48
N ILE A 167 -0.72 -2.60 9.34
CA ILE A 167 -0.04 -3.12 8.15
C ILE A 167 1.38 -2.56 8.13
N GLU A 168 2.36 -3.46 8.03
CA GLU A 168 3.76 -3.11 7.92
C GLU A 168 4.17 -3.10 6.45
N LEU A 169 4.72 -1.98 6.01
CA LEU A 169 5.23 -1.79 4.65
C LEU A 169 6.74 -1.71 4.68
N GLY A 170 7.38 -2.37 3.72
CA GLY A 170 8.83 -2.34 3.58
C GLY A 170 9.26 -2.38 2.12
N GLU A 171 10.52 -2.05 1.89
CA GLU A 171 11.18 -2.27 0.61
C GLU A 171 11.77 -3.68 0.59
N THR A 172 11.41 -4.45 -0.42
CA THR A 172 12.23 -5.62 -0.78
C THR A 172 13.41 -5.10 -1.58
N ASP A 173 14.62 -5.62 -1.32
CA ASP A 173 15.82 -5.24 -2.07
C ASP A 173 15.59 -5.48 -3.57
N VAL A 174 15.13 -4.45 -4.27
CA VAL A 174 15.24 -4.39 -5.73
C VAL A 174 16.72 -4.24 -5.95
N VAL A 175 17.38 -5.34 -6.34
CA VAL A 175 18.75 -5.27 -6.86
C VAL A 175 18.72 -4.20 -7.94
N ALA A 176 19.27 -3.03 -7.64
CA ALA A 176 19.36 -1.94 -8.57
C ALA A 176 20.15 -2.48 -9.75
N VAL A 177 19.46 -2.85 -10.83
CA VAL A 177 20.10 -3.16 -12.10
C VAL A 177 20.84 -1.88 -12.45
N PRO A 178 22.19 -1.88 -12.46
CA PRO A 178 22.92 -0.67 -12.76
C PRO A 178 22.46 -0.22 -14.14
N GLU A 179 21.86 0.97 -14.22
CA GLU A 179 21.57 1.58 -15.51
C GLU A 179 22.87 1.56 -16.32
N PRO A 180 22.84 1.15 -17.60
CA PRO A 180 24.02 1.26 -18.44
C PRO A 180 24.39 2.74 -18.53
N LEU A 181 25.40 3.14 -17.73
CA LEU A 181 25.91 4.50 -17.65
C LEU A 181 26.13 5.05 -19.06
N PRO A 182 25.43 6.12 -19.50
CA PRO A 182 25.66 6.74 -20.80
C PRO A 182 27.02 7.47 -20.89
N LEU A 183 27.83 7.43 -19.83
CA LEU A 183 29.14 8.11 -19.75
C LEU A 183 30.25 7.44 -20.57
N THR A 184 30.10 6.19 -21.00
CA THR A 184 31.07 5.54 -21.91
C THR A 184 30.93 6.00 -23.37
N LEU A 185 29.74 6.45 -23.80
CA LEU A 185 29.52 6.93 -25.18
C LEU A 185 30.07 8.36 -25.41
N LEU A 186 30.15 9.19 -24.37
CA LEU A 186 30.76 10.52 -24.44
C LEU A 186 32.30 10.47 -24.52
N GLY A 187 32.93 9.42 -23.98
CA GLY A 187 34.38 9.22 -24.06
C GLY A 187 34.87 8.83 -25.46
N LEU A 188 34.13 7.99 -26.18
CA LEU A 188 34.49 7.57 -27.55
C LEU A 188 34.28 8.67 -28.60
N GLY A 189 33.31 9.59 -28.37
CA GLY A 189 33.07 10.73 -29.27
C GLY A 189 34.20 11.77 -29.26
N LEU A 190 34.86 11.98 -28.13
CA LEU A 190 35.93 12.98 -28.00
C LEU A 190 37.26 12.53 -28.60
N VAL A 191 37.57 11.23 -28.60
CA VAL A 191 38.79 10.70 -29.25
C VAL A 191 38.72 10.81 -30.77
N GLY A 192 37.54 10.61 -31.37
CA GLY A 192 37.33 10.77 -32.81
C GLY A 192 37.48 12.21 -33.33
N LEU A 193 37.15 13.20 -32.50
CA LEU A 193 37.19 14.63 -32.87
C LEU A 193 38.62 15.23 -32.80
N VAL A 194 39.51 14.65 -32.00
CA VAL A 194 40.93 15.05 -31.94
C VAL A 194 41.73 14.47 -33.12
N LEU A 195 41.39 13.28 -33.61
CA LEU A 195 42.09 12.65 -34.74
C LEU A 195 41.76 13.30 -36.09
N THR A 196 40.55 13.84 -36.26
CA THR A 196 40.14 14.51 -37.51
C THR A 196 40.75 15.91 -37.66
N ARG A 197 40.99 16.63 -36.56
CA ARG A 197 41.66 17.95 -36.61
C ARG A 197 43.15 17.87 -37.00
N ARG A 198 43.86 16.79 -36.67
CA ARG A 198 45.27 16.63 -37.07
C ARG A 198 45.49 16.40 -38.56
N LYS A 199 44.47 15.94 -39.31
CA LYS A 199 44.56 15.72 -40.76
C LYS A 199 44.30 16.97 -41.61
N GLN A 200 43.70 18.03 -41.06
CA GLN A 200 43.38 19.24 -41.83
C GLN A 200 44.44 20.36 -41.73
N THR A 201 45.44 20.22 -40.87
CA THR A 201 46.55 21.18 -40.74
C THR A 201 47.85 20.74 -41.45
N ALA A 202 47.82 19.64 -42.19
CA ALA A 202 48.93 19.19 -43.03
C ALA A 202 48.52 19.28 -44.51
N ASN A 203 48.51 20.50 -45.03
CA ASN A 203 48.62 20.83 -46.45
C ASN A 203 49.26 22.22 -46.56
#